data_AF-A0AAN1T0V3-F1
#
_entry.id   AF-A0AAN1T0V3-F1
#
_cell.length_a   1.000
_cell.length_b   1.000
_cell.length_c   1.000
_cell.angle_alpha   90.00
_cell.angle_beta   90.00
_cell.angle_gamma   90.00
#
_symmetry.space_group_name_H-M   'P 1'
#
loop_
_entity.id
_entity.type
_entity.pdbx_description
1 polymer ?
#
loop_
_entity_poly.entity_id
_entity_poly.type
_entity_poly.pdbx_seq_one_letter_code
_entity_poly.pdbx_strand_id
1 'polypeptide(L)'
;MHPRKRHPSLDRQRGAALMVMLVILVLGLAATLVSSLNSASLRSERQAKTAAALAQARDALIGYAITYGDTHPGAVHGYLPCPNQAGGTLGATEGIASVSCGGKNISQIGRLPWKTLDLPPLRDGNGECLWYAVSGAYKNNTATDLMNWDTNGQLQVYASDGTTLLTPADNQAVAVIFAPGVAQNSQARTADASAPVCGGNYTASNYLDSDGMIDNAAVSAVANAISKFRLGTAAGINDQMLFITRQDIWNAIQKRNDFRATLNNMTQSVAKCIAAFGAANGKPAGNPAANKSLPWPAPLSLADYGRNLNYDDQVGLYSGRVPYRVNDAYTTTGNTMSNYNLLVNATNCPTGWAEAYPWWTNWKDHLFYALSREYRPGNLQTAPCGDCLSVNGSGPYAAVVMFAGSRLSGQVRASSTTDAQRAVITNYLEGRNAGNHPNSGGDADYQSGTASATFNDTLYCIDTNLNVAPCP
;
A
#
# COMPACT_ATOMS: atom_id res chain seq x y z
N MET A 1 82.22 50.02 -54.54
CA MET A 1 81.97 50.48 -53.15
C MET A 1 80.47 50.40 -52.85
N HIS A 2 80.09 49.55 -51.88
CA HIS A 2 78.76 49.45 -51.24
C HIS A 2 78.43 50.72 -50.41
N PRO A 3 77.23 50.90 -49.80
CA PRO A 3 75.86 50.69 -50.29
C PRO A 3 74.92 51.87 -49.83
N ARG A 4 73.62 51.85 -50.16
CA ARG A 4 72.59 52.52 -49.32
C ARG A 4 71.26 51.78 -49.39
N LYS A 5 71.02 50.92 -48.40
CA LYS A 5 69.70 50.34 -48.10
C LYS A 5 68.79 51.43 -47.51
N ARG A 6 67.57 51.58 -48.02
CA ARG A 6 66.50 52.32 -47.35
C ARG A 6 65.75 51.35 -46.43
N HIS A 7 65.66 51.66 -45.15
CA HIS A 7 64.78 50.98 -44.19
C HIS A 7 63.40 51.65 -44.20
N PRO A 8 62.30 50.89 -44.22
CA PRO A 8 61.00 51.41 -43.80
C PRO A 8 60.99 51.53 -42.28
N SER A 9 60.57 52.68 -41.78
CA SER A 9 60.27 52.93 -40.38
C SER A 9 59.06 52.09 -39.95
N LEU A 10 59.29 51.13 -39.05
CA LEU A 10 58.22 50.49 -38.29
C LEU A 10 57.78 51.45 -37.20
N ASP A 11 56.64 52.10 -37.40
CA ASP A 11 55.99 52.90 -36.38
C ASP A 11 55.59 52.02 -35.18
N ARG A 12 55.91 52.51 -33.99
CA ARG A 12 55.85 51.80 -32.72
C ARG A 12 54.41 51.83 -32.17
N GLN A 13 53.51 51.00 -32.72
CA GLN A 13 52.24 50.69 -32.04
C GLN A 13 52.47 49.71 -30.89
N ARG A 14 52.76 50.21 -29.68
CA ARG A 14 52.86 49.37 -28.47
C ARG A 14 51.80 49.67 -27.38
N GLY A 15 50.98 50.71 -27.55
CA GLY A 15 49.92 51.07 -26.58
C GLY A 15 48.51 50.58 -26.96
N ALA A 16 48.11 50.76 -28.22
CA ALA A 16 46.76 50.40 -28.68
C ALA A 16 46.52 48.88 -28.70
N ALA A 17 47.53 48.09 -29.10
CA ALA A 17 47.43 46.63 -29.12
C ALA A 17 47.16 46.03 -27.73
N LEU A 18 47.73 46.62 -26.68
CA LEU A 18 47.59 46.14 -25.30
C LEU A 18 46.21 46.48 -24.73
N MET A 19 45.67 47.66 -25.06
CA MET A 19 44.29 48.03 -24.72
C MET A 19 43.25 47.20 -25.49
N VAL A 20 43.49 46.92 -26.78
CA VAL A 20 42.62 46.06 -27.59
C VAL A 20 42.65 44.62 -27.05
N MET A 21 43.83 44.09 -26.69
CA MET A 21 43.95 42.76 -26.12
C MET A 21 43.28 42.65 -24.74
N LEU A 22 43.39 43.69 -23.90
CA LEU A 22 42.68 43.77 -22.61
C LEU A 22 41.17 43.81 -22.80
N VAL A 23 40.67 44.61 -23.74
CA VAL A 23 39.23 44.70 -24.05
C VAL A 23 38.71 43.35 -24.57
N ILE A 24 39.45 42.68 -25.45
CA ILE A 24 39.10 41.34 -25.94
C ILE A 24 39.09 40.33 -24.79
N LEU A 25 40.05 40.40 -23.86
CA LEU A 25 40.10 39.52 -22.69
C LEU A 25 38.89 39.76 -21.76
N VAL A 26 38.56 41.02 -21.46
CA VAL A 26 37.44 41.38 -20.59
C VAL A 26 36.10 40.99 -21.22
N LEU A 27 35.92 41.25 -22.52
CA LEU A 27 34.72 40.83 -23.24
C LEU A 27 34.62 39.30 -23.35
N GLY A 28 35.75 38.61 -23.52
CA GLY A 28 35.81 37.15 -23.51
C GLY A 28 35.40 36.56 -22.15
N LEU A 29 35.94 37.11 -21.06
CA LEU A 29 35.58 36.70 -19.69
C LEU A 29 34.12 37.04 -19.33
N ALA A 30 33.61 38.19 -19.78
CA ALA A 30 32.22 38.56 -19.59
C ALA A 30 31.28 37.65 -20.39
N ALA A 31 31.62 37.31 -21.63
CA ALA A 31 30.83 36.42 -22.48
C ALA A 31 30.78 34.99 -21.92
N THR A 32 31.90 34.45 -21.42
CA THR A 32 31.93 33.12 -20.78
C THR A 32 31.13 33.11 -19.48
N LEU A 33 31.24 34.16 -18.67
CA LEU A 33 30.46 34.30 -17.44
C LEU A 33 28.95 34.37 -17.74
N VAL A 34 28.51 35.23 -18.67
CA VAL A 34 27.10 35.34 -19.08
C VAL A 34 26.57 34.03 -19.66
N SER A 35 27.36 33.34 -20.50
CA SER A 35 27.00 32.03 -21.04
C SER A 35 26.84 30.97 -19.94
N SER A 36 27.74 30.98 -18.95
CA SER A 36 27.69 30.05 -17.82
C SER A 36 26.48 30.31 -16.90
N LEU A 37 26.14 31.58 -16.65
CA LEU A 37 24.99 31.98 -15.84
C LEU A 37 23.66 31.64 -16.53
N ASN A 38 23.55 31.88 -17.84
CA ASN A 38 22.38 31.48 -18.62
C ASN A 38 22.18 29.96 -18.61
N SER A 39 23.26 29.19 -18.75
CA SER A 39 23.21 27.73 -18.71
C SER A 39 22.81 27.20 -17.33
N ALA A 40 23.31 27.82 -16.25
CA ALA A 40 22.93 27.47 -14.88
C ALA A 40 21.45 27.80 -14.60
N SER A 41 20.99 28.98 -15.01
CA SER A 41 19.59 29.41 -14.86
C SER A 41 18.63 28.47 -15.59
N LEU A 42 18.92 28.13 -16.85
CA LEU A 42 18.11 27.19 -17.64
C LEU A 42 18.08 25.79 -17.00
N ARG A 43 19.21 25.28 -16.48
CA ARG A 43 19.23 24.00 -15.76
C ARG A 43 18.37 24.05 -14.50
N SER A 44 18.45 25.12 -13.73
CA SER A 44 17.63 25.33 -12.53
C SER A 44 16.14 25.37 -12.86
N GLU A 45 15.75 26.05 -13.93
CA GLU A 45 14.36 26.12 -14.38
C GLU A 45 13.83 24.76 -14.83
N ARG A 46 14.63 24.00 -15.59
CA ARG A 46 14.28 22.63 -15.98
C ARG A 46 14.12 21.70 -14.78
N GLN A 47 15.03 21.80 -13.80
CA GLN A 47 14.94 21.03 -12.55
C GLN A 47 13.67 21.40 -11.77
N ALA A 48 13.36 22.69 -11.64
CA ALA A 48 12.14 23.14 -10.99
C ALA A 48 10.87 22.62 -11.69
N LYS A 49 10.84 22.64 -13.03
CA LYS A 49 9.74 22.08 -13.82
C LYS A 49 9.60 20.57 -13.62
N THR A 50 10.71 19.82 -13.66
CA THR A 50 10.71 18.38 -13.39
C THR A 50 10.18 18.09 -11.98
N ALA A 51 10.68 18.79 -10.97
CA ALA A 51 10.25 18.62 -9.59
C ALA A 51 8.75 18.91 -9.41
N ALA A 52 8.24 19.98 -10.03
CA ALA A 52 6.82 20.32 -10.01
C ALA A 52 5.95 19.24 -10.69
N ALA A 53 6.38 18.72 -11.83
CA ALA A 53 5.68 17.64 -12.54
C ALA A 53 5.64 16.35 -11.70
N LEU A 54 6.77 15.95 -11.11
CA LEU A 54 6.85 14.77 -10.24
C LEU A 54 5.99 14.93 -8.98
N ALA A 55 6.00 16.11 -8.34
CA ALA A 55 5.17 16.39 -7.18
C ALA A 55 3.68 16.35 -7.51
N GLN A 56 3.24 16.95 -8.62
CA GLN A 56 1.85 16.91 -9.05
C GLN A 56 1.37 15.48 -9.36
N ALA A 57 2.21 14.68 -10.03
CA ALA A 57 1.92 13.27 -10.28
C ALA A 57 1.81 12.46 -8.97
N ARG A 58 2.69 12.74 -8.00
CA ARG A 58 2.67 12.10 -6.68
C ARG A 58 1.36 12.37 -5.95
N ASP A 59 0.98 13.64 -5.87
CA ASP A 59 -0.21 14.05 -5.13
C ASP A 59 -1.48 13.50 -5.77
N ALA A 60 -1.53 13.43 -7.11
CA ALA A 60 -2.64 12.79 -7.82
C ALA A 60 -2.74 11.28 -7.57
N LEU A 61 -1.60 10.57 -7.52
CA LEU A 61 -1.57 9.14 -7.21
C LEU A 61 -2.01 8.86 -5.76
N ILE A 62 -1.56 9.67 -4.80
CA ILE A 62 -2.02 9.58 -3.41
C ILE A 62 -3.52 9.90 -3.34
N GLY A 63 -3.96 10.95 -4.02
CA GLY A 63 -5.38 11.33 -4.16
C GLY A 63 -6.25 10.18 -4.67
N TYR A 64 -5.82 9.54 -5.76
CA TYR A 64 -6.49 8.36 -6.31
C TYR A 64 -6.60 7.23 -5.27
N ALA A 65 -5.52 6.92 -4.57
CA ALA A 65 -5.50 5.85 -3.57
C ALA A 65 -6.43 6.13 -2.39
N ILE A 66 -6.48 7.37 -1.90
CA ILE A 66 -7.35 7.74 -0.77
C ILE A 66 -8.83 7.78 -1.13
N THR A 67 -9.19 7.98 -2.40
CA THR A 67 -10.60 8.03 -2.87
C THR A 67 -11.04 6.78 -3.62
N TYR A 68 -10.18 5.76 -3.74
CA TYR A 68 -10.47 4.57 -4.55
C TYR A 68 -11.78 3.88 -4.12
N GLY A 69 -11.95 3.60 -2.83
CA GLY A 69 -13.17 3.00 -2.29
C GLY A 69 -14.44 3.85 -2.47
N ASP A 70 -14.32 5.18 -2.57
CA ASP A 70 -15.46 6.07 -2.80
C ASP A 70 -15.97 5.98 -4.25
N THR A 71 -15.07 5.67 -5.17
CA THR A 71 -15.32 5.64 -6.63
C THR A 71 -15.49 4.22 -7.17
N HIS A 72 -15.17 3.20 -6.37
CA HIS A 72 -15.24 1.78 -6.73
C HIS A 72 -16.05 1.03 -5.66
N PRO A 73 -17.39 0.96 -5.81
CA PRO A 73 -18.25 0.26 -4.86
C PRO A 73 -17.78 -1.17 -4.62
N GLY A 74 -17.72 -1.57 -3.36
CA GLY A 74 -17.25 -2.91 -2.98
C GLY A 74 -15.73 -3.06 -2.90
N ALA A 75 -14.96 -1.96 -2.97
CA ALA A 75 -13.51 -1.96 -2.74
C ALA A 75 -13.10 -1.09 -1.54
N VAL A 76 -11.92 -1.37 -1.01
CA VAL A 76 -11.26 -0.55 0.04
C VAL A 76 -10.33 0.49 -0.57
N HIS A 77 -9.93 1.50 0.20
CA HIS A 77 -8.90 2.45 -0.22
C HIS A 77 -7.50 1.82 -0.31
N GLY A 78 -6.57 2.52 -0.97
CA GLY A 78 -5.15 2.14 -1.02
C GLY A 78 -4.67 1.67 -2.40
N TYR A 79 -5.58 1.34 -3.32
CA TYR A 79 -5.21 0.92 -4.67
C TYR A 79 -4.77 2.10 -5.54
N LEU A 80 -3.78 1.84 -6.40
CA LEU A 80 -3.26 2.75 -7.40
C LEU A 80 -3.66 2.29 -8.81
N PRO A 81 -3.77 3.21 -9.79
CA PRO A 81 -4.13 2.82 -11.14
C PRO A 81 -3.00 2.02 -11.79
N CYS A 82 -3.36 1.14 -12.71
CA CYS A 82 -2.40 0.58 -13.65
C CYS A 82 -1.72 1.68 -14.49
N PRO A 83 -0.44 1.51 -14.87
CA PRO A 83 0.18 2.42 -15.82
C PRO A 83 -0.55 2.39 -17.16
N ASN A 84 -0.39 3.45 -17.96
CA ASN A 84 -0.81 3.44 -19.35
C ASN A 84 0.22 2.66 -20.18
N GLN A 85 -0.13 1.43 -20.58
CA GLN A 85 0.80 0.53 -21.29
C GLN A 85 0.75 0.67 -22.82
N ALA A 86 -0.31 1.28 -23.36
CA ALA A 86 -0.45 1.52 -24.79
C ALA A 86 -1.40 2.70 -25.05
N GLY A 87 -1.14 3.43 -26.14
CA GLY A 87 -1.96 4.58 -26.51
C GLY A 87 -3.04 4.27 -27.57
N GLY A 88 -3.07 3.05 -28.10
CA GLY A 88 -4.07 2.62 -29.07
C GLY A 88 -3.96 3.35 -30.41
N THR A 89 -4.89 3.08 -31.32
CA THR A 89 -4.92 3.73 -32.64
C THR A 89 -5.09 5.24 -32.49
N LEU A 90 -4.15 6.02 -33.04
CA LEU A 90 -4.17 7.48 -33.02
C LEU A 90 -4.30 8.09 -31.60
N GLY A 91 -3.77 7.42 -30.57
CA GLY A 91 -3.80 7.94 -29.19
C GLY A 91 -5.15 7.78 -28.47
N ALA A 92 -6.06 6.93 -28.97
CA ALA A 92 -7.38 6.71 -28.37
C ALA A 92 -7.33 6.37 -26.87
N THR A 93 -6.30 5.64 -26.42
CA THR A 93 -6.08 5.26 -25.01
C THR A 93 -4.86 5.93 -24.39
N GLU A 94 -4.25 6.90 -25.06
CA GLU A 94 -3.10 7.62 -24.50
C GLU A 94 -3.50 8.36 -23.22
N GLY A 95 -2.70 8.17 -22.16
CA GLY A 95 -2.94 8.74 -20.84
C GLY A 95 -3.99 8.02 -20.01
N ILE A 96 -4.58 6.92 -20.49
CA ILE A 96 -5.59 6.15 -19.77
C ILE A 96 -4.93 4.93 -19.12
N ALA A 97 -5.19 4.71 -17.83
CA ALA A 97 -4.74 3.51 -17.13
C ALA A 97 -5.25 2.25 -17.85
N SER A 98 -4.36 1.26 -18.04
CA SER A 98 -4.80 -0.03 -18.56
C SER A 98 -5.85 -0.65 -17.64
N VAL A 99 -6.90 -1.26 -18.21
CA VAL A 99 -7.97 -1.91 -17.41
C VAL A 99 -7.41 -2.98 -16.48
N SER A 100 -6.39 -3.71 -16.95
CA SER A 100 -5.61 -4.66 -16.16
C SER A 100 -4.15 -4.57 -16.58
N CYS A 101 -3.24 -4.77 -15.64
CA CYS A 101 -1.81 -4.78 -15.90
C CYS A 101 -1.15 -5.91 -15.09
N GLY A 102 -0.61 -6.92 -15.79
CA GLY A 102 0.07 -8.07 -15.18
C GLY A 102 -0.82 -8.93 -14.25
N GLY A 103 -0.24 -10.03 -13.75
CA GLY A 103 -0.91 -10.89 -12.78
C GLY A 103 -0.96 -10.31 -11.36
N LYS A 104 -1.68 -10.97 -10.45
CA LYS A 104 -1.75 -10.60 -9.03
C LYS A 104 -0.34 -10.51 -8.43
N ASN A 105 -0.08 -9.47 -7.64
CA ASN A 105 1.20 -9.25 -6.97
C ASN A 105 2.43 -9.14 -7.89
N ILE A 106 2.25 -8.88 -9.19
CA ILE A 106 3.34 -8.62 -10.15
C ILE A 106 3.40 -7.11 -10.44
N SER A 107 4.54 -6.48 -10.19
CA SER A 107 4.72 -5.04 -10.43
C SER A 107 4.69 -4.71 -11.91
N GLN A 108 4.28 -3.49 -12.26
CA GLN A 108 4.11 -3.07 -13.67
C GLN A 108 4.70 -1.67 -13.88
N ILE A 109 5.21 -1.43 -15.08
CA ILE A 109 5.75 -0.12 -15.50
C ILE A 109 5.13 0.30 -16.82
N GLY A 110 4.93 1.60 -17.00
CA GLY A 110 4.46 2.22 -18.24
C GLY A 110 4.40 3.74 -18.10
N ARG A 111 3.67 4.41 -19.00
CA ARG A 111 3.50 5.86 -18.88
C ARG A 111 2.54 6.21 -17.74
N LEU A 112 2.72 7.39 -17.15
CA LEU A 112 1.79 7.91 -16.17
C LEU A 112 0.39 8.04 -16.81
N PRO A 113 -0.67 7.46 -16.22
CA PRO A 113 -2.03 7.52 -16.76
C PRO A 113 -2.69 8.87 -16.42
N TRP A 114 -2.16 9.96 -16.99
CA TRP A 114 -2.53 11.33 -16.66
C TRP A 114 -4.03 11.63 -16.87
N LYS A 115 -4.70 11.09 -17.89
CA LYS A 115 -6.15 11.26 -18.07
C LYS A 115 -6.94 10.59 -16.94
N THR A 116 -6.54 9.38 -16.55
CA THR A 116 -7.20 8.67 -15.44
C THR A 116 -7.01 9.38 -14.11
N LEU A 117 -5.89 10.10 -13.95
CA LEU A 117 -5.57 10.89 -12.77
C LEU A 117 -6.15 12.31 -12.80
N ASP A 118 -6.95 12.65 -13.82
CA ASP A 118 -7.48 13.99 -14.06
C ASP A 118 -6.39 15.09 -14.08
N LEU A 119 -5.26 14.76 -14.71
CA LEU A 119 -4.12 15.63 -14.89
C LEU A 119 -3.98 16.05 -16.36
N PRO A 120 -3.38 17.22 -16.64
CA PRO A 120 -2.83 17.45 -17.96
C PRO A 120 -1.63 16.51 -18.22
N PRO A 121 -1.19 16.34 -19.47
CA PRO A 121 0.03 15.60 -19.79
C PRO A 121 1.26 16.27 -19.16
N LEU A 122 1.66 15.77 -17.99
CA LEU A 122 2.79 16.31 -17.24
C LEU A 122 4.09 15.99 -17.95
N ARG A 123 4.94 17.01 -18.08
CA ARG A 123 6.24 16.92 -18.75
C ARG A 123 7.37 17.41 -17.86
N ASP A 124 8.50 16.72 -17.96
CA ASP A 124 9.71 17.13 -17.29
C ASP A 124 10.31 18.43 -17.91
N GLY A 125 11.43 18.87 -17.34
CA GLY A 125 12.20 20.03 -17.82
C GLY A 125 12.71 19.91 -19.26
N ASN A 126 12.77 18.70 -19.83
CA ASN A 126 13.23 18.45 -21.20
C ASN A 126 12.06 18.16 -22.16
N GLY A 127 10.81 18.17 -21.68
CA GLY A 127 9.61 17.99 -22.49
C GLY A 127 9.10 16.56 -22.56
N GLU A 128 9.69 15.62 -21.82
CA GLU A 128 9.27 14.22 -21.81
C GLU A 128 8.11 13.98 -20.85
N CYS A 129 7.15 13.16 -21.26
CA CYS A 129 6.10 12.70 -20.36
C CYS A 129 6.66 11.76 -19.27
N LEU A 130 6.03 11.77 -18.11
CA LEU A 130 6.43 10.95 -16.97
C LEU A 130 6.13 9.46 -17.17
N TRP A 131 7.03 8.63 -16.64
CA TRP A 131 6.85 7.18 -16.49
C TRP A 131 6.46 6.83 -15.06
N TYR A 132 5.87 5.66 -14.89
CA TYR A 132 5.28 5.24 -13.63
C TYR A 132 5.38 3.73 -13.48
N ALA A 133 5.99 3.31 -12.38
CA ALA A 133 5.99 1.93 -11.90
C ALA A 133 5.07 1.81 -10.70
N VAL A 134 4.24 0.77 -10.68
CA VAL A 134 3.33 0.43 -9.60
C VAL A 134 3.69 -0.92 -9.01
N SER A 135 3.66 -1.01 -7.68
CA SER A 135 3.81 -2.28 -6.97
C SER A 135 2.64 -3.20 -7.31
N GLY A 136 2.94 -4.47 -7.56
CA GLY A 136 1.95 -5.49 -7.88
C GLY A 136 0.92 -5.72 -6.77
N ALA A 137 1.27 -5.42 -5.51
CA ALA A 137 0.34 -5.49 -4.39
C ALA A 137 -0.62 -4.27 -4.33
N TYR A 138 -0.22 -3.13 -4.91
CA TYR A 138 -0.97 -1.87 -4.86
C TYR A 138 -1.73 -1.53 -6.14
N LYS A 139 -1.50 -2.22 -7.26
CA LYS A 139 -2.28 -1.99 -8.48
C LYS A 139 -3.73 -2.44 -8.31
N ASN A 140 -4.64 -1.65 -8.87
CA ASN A 140 -6.08 -1.89 -8.81
C ASN A 140 -6.55 -3.13 -9.58
N ASN A 141 -5.78 -3.64 -10.56
CA ASN A 141 -6.16 -4.83 -11.32
C ASN A 141 -4.95 -5.60 -11.94
N THR A 142 -4.80 -6.91 -11.72
CA THR A 142 -5.51 -7.76 -10.75
C THR A 142 -5.05 -7.43 -9.32
N ALA A 143 -6.00 -7.12 -8.44
CA ALA A 143 -5.76 -6.69 -7.06
C ALA A 143 -5.18 -7.82 -6.17
N THR A 144 -4.50 -7.41 -5.10
CA THR A 144 -3.98 -8.30 -4.05
C THR A 144 -5.10 -8.90 -3.19
N ASP A 145 -4.76 -9.89 -2.36
CA ASP A 145 -5.73 -10.55 -1.47
C ASP A 145 -6.04 -9.73 -0.21
N LEU A 146 -5.07 -8.95 0.28
CA LEU A 146 -5.21 -8.08 1.45
C LEU A 146 -4.68 -6.68 1.12
N MET A 147 -5.57 -5.68 1.12
CA MET A 147 -5.24 -4.26 1.02
C MET A 147 -5.54 -3.55 2.33
N ASN A 148 -4.52 -3.47 3.18
CA ASN A 148 -4.57 -2.80 4.48
C ASN A 148 -3.22 -2.12 4.77
N TRP A 149 -3.09 -1.46 5.93
CA TRP A 149 -1.89 -0.69 6.26
C TRP A 149 -0.60 -1.51 6.38
N ASP A 150 -0.70 -2.85 6.44
CA ASP A 150 0.43 -3.77 6.49
C ASP A 150 0.74 -4.39 5.12
N THR A 151 -0.06 -4.12 4.08
CA THR A 151 0.30 -4.45 2.70
C THR A 151 1.55 -3.69 2.31
N ASN A 152 2.65 -4.41 2.07
CA ASN A 152 3.94 -3.79 1.76
C ASN A 152 4.11 -3.51 0.26
N GLY A 153 4.97 -2.54 -0.06
CA GLY A 153 5.40 -2.29 -1.42
C GLY A 153 6.30 -3.41 -1.96
N GLN A 154 6.55 -3.39 -3.26
CA GLN A 154 7.43 -4.36 -3.95
C GLN A 154 8.57 -3.65 -4.70
N LEU A 155 8.75 -2.36 -4.47
CA LEU A 155 9.72 -1.53 -5.17
C LEU A 155 10.76 -1.02 -4.16
N GLN A 156 12.04 -1.31 -4.42
CA GLN A 156 13.17 -0.74 -3.69
C GLN A 156 13.74 0.43 -4.46
N VAL A 157 13.96 1.53 -3.76
CA VAL A 157 14.59 2.72 -4.31
C VAL A 157 15.93 2.94 -3.64
N TYR A 158 16.98 3.05 -4.45
CA TYR A 158 18.34 3.34 -4.01
C TYR A 158 18.68 4.80 -4.29
N ALA A 159 19.57 5.35 -3.44
CA ALA A 159 20.18 6.64 -3.68
C ALA A 159 21.03 6.60 -4.94
N SER A 160 21.55 7.76 -5.29
CA SER A 160 22.26 7.94 -6.55
C SER A 160 23.66 7.29 -6.59
N ASP A 161 24.13 6.78 -5.44
CA ASP A 161 25.31 5.92 -5.32
C ASP A 161 25.04 4.46 -5.72
N GLY A 162 23.78 4.08 -5.98
CA GLY A 162 23.36 2.73 -6.34
C GLY A 162 23.43 1.71 -5.20
N THR A 163 23.76 2.11 -3.97
CA THR A 163 24.01 1.20 -2.84
C THR A 163 23.21 1.57 -1.59
N THR A 164 22.98 2.85 -1.32
CA THR A 164 22.18 3.30 -0.17
C THR A 164 20.70 3.08 -0.43
N LEU A 165 20.08 2.15 0.31
CA LEU A 165 18.64 1.88 0.20
C LEU A 165 17.83 2.98 0.89
N LEU A 166 16.92 3.64 0.15
CA LEU A 166 16.04 4.69 0.64
C LEU A 166 14.68 4.17 1.13
N THR A 167 14.32 2.95 0.75
CA THR A 167 13.04 2.32 1.11
C THR A 167 13.30 1.03 1.90
N PRO A 168 13.25 1.06 3.24
CA PRO A 168 13.57 -0.11 4.06
C PRO A 168 12.58 -1.25 3.82
N ALA A 169 12.95 -2.46 4.23
CA ALA A 169 12.24 -3.69 3.91
C ALA A 169 10.76 -3.69 4.33
N ASP A 170 10.40 -2.97 5.38
CA ASP A 170 9.04 -2.86 5.92
C ASP A 170 8.32 -1.56 5.52
N ASN A 171 8.92 -0.74 4.66
CA ASN A 171 8.31 0.46 4.09
C ASN A 171 8.79 0.66 2.64
N GLN A 172 8.64 -0.39 1.84
CA GLN A 172 9.02 -0.36 0.43
C GLN A 172 8.13 0.59 -0.36
N ALA A 173 8.63 1.09 -1.49
CA ALA A 173 7.85 1.92 -2.38
C ALA A 173 6.71 1.10 -3.02
N VAL A 174 5.55 1.74 -3.10
CA VAL A 174 4.34 1.24 -3.75
C VAL A 174 4.16 1.83 -5.14
N ALA A 175 4.81 2.97 -5.40
CA ALA A 175 4.94 3.58 -6.71
C ALA A 175 6.27 4.32 -6.86
N VAL A 176 6.77 4.37 -8.09
CA VAL A 176 7.89 5.22 -8.50
C VAL A 176 7.50 5.96 -9.77
N ILE A 177 7.73 7.26 -9.80
CA ILE A 177 7.39 8.15 -10.91
C ILE A 177 8.71 8.69 -11.46
N PHE A 178 8.93 8.52 -12.75
CA PHE A 178 10.20 8.86 -13.40
C PHE A 178 10.01 10.01 -14.37
N ALA A 179 10.98 10.91 -14.36
CA ALA A 179 11.22 11.92 -15.38
C ALA A 179 12.49 11.50 -16.16
N PRO A 180 12.35 11.07 -17.42
CA PRO A 180 13.44 10.49 -18.22
C PRO A 180 14.62 11.41 -18.51
N GLY A 181 14.46 12.72 -18.35
CA GLY A 181 15.51 13.67 -18.68
C GLY A 181 15.84 13.69 -20.18
N VAL A 182 17.07 14.14 -20.49
CA VAL A 182 17.59 14.16 -21.86
C VAL A 182 17.87 12.74 -22.35
N ALA A 183 17.62 12.47 -23.64
CA ALA A 183 17.89 11.16 -24.21
C ALA A 183 19.39 10.81 -24.15
N GLN A 184 19.70 9.60 -23.66
CA GLN A 184 21.04 9.02 -23.70
C GLN A 184 21.31 8.38 -25.08
N ASN A 185 22.58 8.16 -25.42
CA ASN A 185 22.99 7.73 -26.77
C ASN A 185 22.33 6.43 -27.27
N SER A 186 21.92 5.52 -26.39
CA SER A 186 21.25 4.25 -26.74
C SER A 186 19.73 4.33 -26.78
N GLN A 187 19.12 5.47 -26.41
CA GLN A 187 17.68 5.61 -26.25
C GLN A 187 17.01 6.02 -27.57
N ALA A 188 16.10 5.17 -28.06
CA ALA A 188 15.36 5.40 -29.30
C ALA A 188 13.91 5.86 -29.02
N ARG A 189 13.74 7.17 -28.80
CA ARG A 189 12.43 7.81 -28.54
C ARG A 189 11.65 8.09 -29.84
N THR A 190 11.66 7.15 -30.78
CA THR A 190 11.02 7.30 -32.10
C THR A 190 9.51 7.51 -31.94
N ALA A 191 8.98 8.53 -32.62
CA ALA A 191 7.57 8.88 -32.60
C ALA A 191 6.69 7.72 -33.08
N ASP A 192 5.60 7.48 -32.34
CA ASP A 192 4.55 6.52 -32.67
C ASP A 192 3.21 7.26 -32.73
N ALA A 193 2.39 6.94 -33.73
CA ALA A 193 1.03 7.45 -33.86
C ALA A 193 0.12 7.04 -32.69
N SER A 194 0.53 6.06 -31.88
CA SER A 194 -0.15 5.70 -30.64
C SER A 194 0.05 6.71 -29.51
N ALA A 195 1.04 7.62 -29.58
CA ALA A 195 1.29 8.65 -28.57
C ALA A 195 1.35 10.06 -29.17
N PRO A 196 0.28 10.56 -29.81
CA PRO A 196 0.27 11.89 -30.45
C PRO A 196 0.49 13.04 -29.46
N VAL A 197 0.16 12.87 -28.18
CA VAL A 197 0.38 13.90 -27.16
C VAL A 197 1.79 13.78 -26.60
N CYS A 198 2.13 12.68 -25.95
CA CYS A 198 3.42 12.52 -25.27
C CYS A 198 4.60 12.35 -26.23
N GLY A 199 4.35 11.92 -27.47
CA GLY A 199 5.38 11.60 -28.44
C GLY A 199 6.11 10.30 -28.12
N GLY A 200 6.91 9.85 -29.07
CA GLY A 200 7.71 8.63 -28.93
C GLY A 200 6.86 7.35 -28.88
N ASN A 201 7.39 6.28 -28.27
CA ASN A 201 6.75 4.96 -28.11
C ASN A 201 6.51 4.57 -26.63
N TYR A 202 5.95 3.39 -26.39
CA TYR A 202 5.60 2.83 -25.06
C TYR A 202 6.64 1.85 -24.48
N THR A 203 7.87 1.83 -24.98
CA THR A 203 8.94 0.97 -24.48
C THR A 203 9.79 1.70 -23.42
N ALA A 204 9.71 1.30 -22.15
CA ALA A 204 10.38 2.00 -21.04
C ALA A 204 11.90 2.15 -21.21
N SER A 205 12.58 1.13 -21.76
CA SER A 205 14.04 1.15 -21.97
C SER A 205 14.49 2.13 -23.06
N ASN A 206 13.57 2.68 -23.85
CA ASN A 206 13.87 3.79 -24.75
C ASN A 206 13.92 5.15 -24.03
N TYR A 207 13.63 5.22 -22.72
CA TYR A 207 13.53 6.46 -21.97
C TYR A 207 14.29 6.43 -20.65
N LEU A 208 14.18 5.33 -19.92
CA LEU A 208 14.76 5.18 -18.59
C LEU A 208 16.11 4.47 -18.67
N ASP A 209 16.99 4.80 -17.74
CA ASP A 209 18.39 4.42 -17.76
C ASP A 209 18.69 3.16 -16.94
N SER A 210 19.81 2.52 -17.26
CA SER A 210 20.34 1.36 -16.53
C SER A 210 21.85 1.49 -16.38
N ASP A 211 22.37 1.10 -15.22
CA ASP A 211 23.82 1.04 -14.97
C ASP A 211 24.38 -0.38 -15.15
N GLY A 212 23.57 -1.31 -15.66
CA GLY A 212 23.87 -2.73 -15.78
C GLY A 212 23.60 -3.55 -14.51
N MET A 213 23.37 -2.93 -13.36
CA MET A 213 23.01 -3.60 -12.10
C MET A 213 21.57 -3.32 -11.67
N ILE A 214 21.14 -2.06 -11.81
CA ILE A 214 19.79 -1.57 -11.53
C ILE A 214 19.29 -0.90 -12.81
N ASP A 215 18.15 -1.38 -13.29
CA ASP A 215 17.51 -0.93 -14.52
C ASP A 215 16.21 -0.19 -14.18
N ASN A 216 16.18 1.14 -14.40
CA ASN A 216 14.99 1.93 -14.13
C ASN A 216 13.83 1.63 -15.09
N ALA A 217 14.10 0.97 -16.21
CA ALA A 217 13.08 0.59 -17.19
C ALA A 217 12.38 -0.75 -16.89
N ALA A 218 12.82 -1.48 -15.85
CA ALA A 218 12.40 -2.87 -15.65
C ALA A 218 11.73 -3.10 -14.28
N VAL A 219 10.72 -3.97 -14.29
CA VAL A 219 10.11 -4.56 -13.10
C VAL A 219 10.14 -6.08 -13.21
N SER A 220 10.18 -6.77 -12.07
CA SER A 220 10.13 -8.23 -12.06
C SER A 220 8.78 -8.75 -12.55
N ALA A 221 8.80 -9.75 -13.44
CA ALA A 221 7.62 -10.47 -13.91
C ALA A 221 7.14 -11.56 -12.93
N VAL A 222 7.83 -11.73 -11.79
CA VAL A 222 7.52 -12.75 -10.78
C VAL A 222 6.66 -12.16 -9.67
N ALA A 223 5.60 -12.87 -9.27
CA ALA A 223 4.72 -12.43 -8.19
C ALA A 223 5.50 -12.29 -6.87
N ASN A 224 5.22 -11.22 -6.13
CA ASN A 224 5.89 -10.86 -4.86
C ASN A 224 7.39 -10.53 -4.98
N ALA A 225 7.97 -10.52 -6.18
CA ALA A 225 9.37 -10.19 -6.34
C ALA A 225 9.62 -8.68 -6.21
N ILE A 226 10.77 -8.36 -5.61
CA ILE A 226 11.21 -6.98 -5.42
C ILE A 226 11.87 -6.46 -6.70
N SER A 227 11.37 -5.33 -7.20
CA SER A 227 12.01 -4.57 -8.28
C SER A 227 12.88 -3.46 -7.68
N LYS A 228 13.97 -3.09 -8.36
CA LYS A 228 14.95 -2.12 -7.85
C LYS A 228 15.06 -0.94 -8.81
N PHE A 229 15.14 0.26 -8.25
CA PHE A 229 15.29 1.53 -8.97
C PHE A 229 16.36 2.38 -8.28
N ARG A 230 16.98 3.31 -9.01
CA ARG A 230 18.03 4.19 -8.48
C ARG A 230 17.93 5.62 -8.99
N LEU A 231 18.29 6.58 -8.13
CA LEU A 231 18.31 7.99 -8.50
C LEU A 231 19.48 8.28 -9.46
N GLY A 232 19.29 9.18 -10.42
CA GLY A 232 20.36 9.64 -11.32
C GLY A 232 21.28 10.70 -10.70
N THR A 233 22.53 10.76 -11.17
CA THR A 233 23.54 11.81 -10.84
C THR A 233 24.04 12.60 -12.06
N ALA A 234 23.39 12.46 -13.23
CA ALA A 234 23.78 13.01 -14.53
C ALA A 234 24.96 12.31 -15.24
N ALA A 235 25.66 11.36 -14.61
CA ALA A 235 26.64 10.50 -15.26
C ALA A 235 26.03 9.12 -15.56
N GLY A 236 25.74 8.83 -16.83
CA GLY A 236 25.18 7.55 -17.30
C GLY A 236 23.71 7.29 -16.93
N ILE A 237 23.27 7.76 -15.76
CA ILE A 237 21.89 7.78 -15.28
C ILE A 237 21.50 9.24 -15.01
N ASN A 238 20.57 9.78 -15.79
CA ASN A 238 20.00 11.12 -15.62
C ASN A 238 18.50 11.11 -15.32
N ASP A 239 17.87 9.94 -15.22
CA ASP A 239 16.52 9.80 -14.66
C ASP A 239 16.41 10.50 -13.30
N GLN A 240 15.44 11.41 -13.22
CA GLN A 240 14.95 11.90 -11.93
C GLN A 240 13.71 11.11 -11.56
N MET A 241 13.50 10.86 -10.28
CA MET A 241 12.29 10.19 -9.85
C MET A 241 11.86 10.62 -8.46
N LEU A 242 10.59 10.37 -8.18
CA LEU A 242 10.00 10.47 -6.87
C LEU A 242 9.28 9.15 -6.59
N PHE A 243 9.28 8.70 -5.34
CA PHE A 243 8.57 7.48 -4.95
C PHE A 243 7.52 7.76 -3.87
N ILE A 244 6.53 6.87 -3.83
CA ILE A 244 5.46 6.82 -2.82
C ILE A 244 5.67 5.54 -2.05
N THR A 245 5.74 5.63 -0.72
CA THR A 245 5.82 4.48 0.19
C THR A 245 4.43 4.04 0.63
N ARG A 246 4.30 2.84 1.23
CA ARG A 246 3.03 2.45 1.86
C ARG A 246 2.60 3.45 2.94
N GLN A 247 3.56 3.98 3.71
CA GLN A 247 3.26 4.93 4.78
C GLN A 247 2.67 6.23 4.24
N ASP A 248 3.10 6.71 3.07
CA ASP A 248 2.52 7.91 2.45
C ASP A 248 1.02 7.75 2.21
N ILE A 249 0.61 6.61 1.64
CA ILE A 249 -0.81 6.30 1.37
C ILE A 249 -1.58 6.13 2.68
N TRP A 250 -1.10 5.28 3.59
CA TRP A 250 -1.86 4.95 4.80
C TRP A 250 -1.88 6.08 5.84
N ASN A 251 -0.87 6.95 5.87
CA ASN A 251 -0.93 8.17 6.68
C ASN A 251 -1.96 9.17 6.12
N ALA A 252 -2.18 9.19 4.80
CA ALA A 252 -3.22 10.00 4.18
C ALA A 252 -4.62 9.41 4.43
N ILE A 253 -4.80 8.09 4.26
CA ILE A 253 -6.07 7.40 4.52
C ILE A 253 -6.50 7.55 5.98
N GLN A 254 -5.57 7.40 6.94
CA GLN A 254 -5.88 7.51 8.37
C GLN A 254 -6.35 8.92 8.80
N LYS A 255 -6.07 9.95 8.00
CA LYS A 255 -6.55 11.32 8.25
C LYS A 255 -7.99 11.54 7.81
N ARG A 256 -8.58 10.61 7.04
CA ARG A 256 -10.00 10.69 6.70
C ARG A 256 -10.83 10.55 7.98
N ASN A 257 -11.90 11.34 8.06
CA ASN A 257 -12.79 11.37 9.22
C ASN A 257 -13.65 10.09 9.36
N ASP A 258 -13.91 9.39 8.26
CA ASP A 258 -14.74 8.19 8.18
C ASP A 258 -13.96 6.90 8.43
N PHE A 259 -12.68 6.86 8.10
CA PHE A 259 -11.88 5.63 8.08
C PHE A 259 -11.90 4.85 9.40
N ARG A 260 -11.75 5.54 10.55
CA ARG A 260 -11.82 4.89 11.87
C ARG A 260 -13.21 4.32 12.15
N ALA A 261 -14.26 5.05 11.80
CA ALA A 261 -15.63 4.59 11.97
C ALA A 261 -15.91 3.36 11.09
N THR A 262 -15.36 3.33 9.86
CA THR A 262 -15.47 2.18 8.96
C THR A 262 -14.84 0.92 9.54
N LEU A 263 -13.62 1.01 10.09
CA LEU A 263 -12.98 -0.13 10.76
C LEU A 263 -13.79 -0.59 11.99
N ASN A 264 -14.26 0.35 12.82
CA ASN A 264 -15.10 0.02 13.98
C ASN A 264 -16.41 -0.67 13.58
N ASN A 265 -17.08 -0.17 12.54
CA ASN A 265 -18.31 -0.75 12.00
C ASN A 265 -18.06 -2.16 11.45
N MET A 266 -16.94 -2.38 10.76
CA MET A 266 -16.54 -3.72 10.32
C MET A 266 -16.34 -4.66 11.52
N THR A 267 -15.61 -4.25 12.56
CA THR A 267 -15.39 -5.06 13.77
C THR A 267 -16.71 -5.36 14.49
N GLN A 268 -17.61 -4.38 14.60
CA GLN A 268 -18.94 -4.59 15.17
C GLN A 268 -19.76 -5.57 14.35
N SER A 269 -19.77 -5.45 13.03
CA SER A 269 -20.49 -6.34 12.13
C SER A 269 -19.99 -7.77 12.22
N VAL A 270 -18.67 -7.96 12.36
CA VAL A 270 -18.08 -9.29 12.62
C VAL A 270 -18.56 -9.87 13.95
N ALA A 271 -18.57 -9.08 15.03
CA ALA A 271 -19.11 -9.52 16.32
C ALA A 271 -20.61 -9.87 16.22
N LYS A 272 -21.39 -9.10 15.46
CA LYS A 272 -22.81 -9.38 15.18
C LYS A 272 -23.01 -10.67 14.38
N CYS A 273 -22.15 -10.98 13.42
CA CYS A 273 -22.18 -12.27 12.73
C CYS A 273 -21.94 -13.44 13.70
N ILE A 274 -20.94 -13.31 14.58
CA ILE A 274 -20.64 -14.33 15.59
C ILE A 274 -21.81 -14.51 16.55
N ALA A 275 -22.43 -13.42 17.01
CA ALA A 275 -23.63 -13.48 17.83
C ALA A 275 -24.81 -14.14 17.09
N ALA A 276 -24.99 -13.85 15.79
CA ALA A 276 -26.02 -14.45 14.96
C ALA A 276 -25.84 -15.97 14.80
N PHE A 277 -24.59 -16.46 14.76
CA PHE A 277 -24.32 -17.91 14.84
C PHE A 277 -24.95 -18.50 16.10
N GLY A 278 -24.69 -17.90 17.28
CA GLY A 278 -25.21 -18.40 18.56
C GLY A 278 -26.72 -18.38 18.65
N ALA A 279 -27.39 -17.46 17.96
CA ALA A 279 -28.85 -17.38 17.88
C ALA A 279 -29.48 -18.42 16.94
N ALA A 280 -28.68 -19.05 16.06
CA ALA A 280 -29.14 -19.99 15.03
C ALA A 280 -28.84 -21.47 15.36
N ASN A 281 -28.50 -21.78 16.61
CA ASN A 281 -28.24 -23.15 17.03
C ASN A 281 -29.53 -24.00 17.04
N GLY A 282 -29.46 -25.23 16.52
CA GLY A 282 -30.60 -26.15 16.42
C GLY A 282 -30.64 -27.24 17.50
N LYS A 283 -29.58 -27.37 18.32
CA LYS A 283 -29.52 -28.33 19.43
C LYS A 283 -29.52 -27.61 20.78
N PRO A 284 -30.08 -28.21 21.84
CA PRO A 284 -30.82 -29.47 21.81
C PRO A 284 -32.16 -29.28 21.11
N ALA A 285 -32.61 -30.28 20.33
CA ALA A 285 -33.78 -30.14 19.45
C ALA A 285 -35.07 -29.72 20.19
N GLY A 286 -35.22 -30.09 21.47
CA GLY A 286 -36.37 -29.73 22.29
C GLY A 286 -36.34 -28.32 22.88
N ASN A 287 -35.17 -27.65 22.90
CA ASN A 287 -35.04 -26.26 23.33
C ASN A 287 -33.79 -25.60 22.70
N PRO A 288 -33.79 -25.36 21.38
CA PRO A 288 -32.60 -24.85 20.70
C PRO A 288 -32.17 -23.46 21.21
N ALA A 289 -33.13 -22.64 21.66
CA ALA A 289 -32.88 -21.31 22.20
C ALA A 289 -32.06 -21.30 23.52
N ALA A 290 -31.96 -22.45 24.20
CA ALA A 290 -31.07 -22.59 25.37
C ALA A 290 -29.60 -22.71 25.01
N ASN A 291 -29.28 -22.97 23.74
CA ASN A 291 -27.91 -23.09 23.26
C ASN A 291 -27.45 -21.79 22.61
N LYS A 292 -26.78 -20.95 23.39
CA LYS A 292 -26.17 -19.72 22.88
C LYS A 292 -24.70 -19.90 22.53
N SER A 293 -24.21 -21.13 22.40
CA SER A 293 -22.80 -21.38 22.13
C SER A 293 -22.34 -20.75 20.81
N LEU A 294 -21.11 -20.27 20.81
CA LEU A 294 -20.50 -19.51 19.73
C LEU A 294 -19.44 -20.37 19.03
N PRO A 295 -19.05 -20.06 17.77
CA PRO A 295 -18.10 -20.89 17.04
C PRO A 295 -16.72 -20.90 17.72
N TRP A 296 -15.93 -21.94 17.46
CA TRP A 296 -14.52 -21.95 17.90
C TRP A 296 -13.72 -20.87 17.15
N PRO A 297 -12.68 -20.27 17.75
CA PRO A 297 -11.71 -19.47 17.02
C PRO A 297 -10.96 -20.29 15.97
N ALA A 298 -10.45 -19.61 14.95
CA ALA A 298 -9.46 -20.16 14.03
C ALA A 298 -8.04 -20.03 14.61
N PRO A 299 -7.09 -20.92 14.25
CA PRO A 299 -5.72 -20.85 14.75
C PRO A 299 -5.02 -19.56 14.30
N LEU A 300 -3.99 -19.12 15.04
CA LEU A 300 -3.19 -17.97 14.62
C LEU A 300 -2.37 -18.28 13.37
N SER A 301 -1.74 -19.46 13.32
CA SER A 301 -0.88 -19.88 12.22
C SER A 301 -1.70 -20.44 11.06
N LEU A 302 -1.78 -19.68 9.98
CA LEU A 302 -2.48 -20.05 8.75
C LEU A 302 -1.50 -20.29 7.61
N ALA A 303 -1.86 -21.17 6.67
CA ALA A 303 -1.04 -21.42 5.47
C ALA A 303 -0.94 -20.19 4.55
N ASP A 304 -2.03 -19.40 4.47
CA ASP A 304 -2.13 -18.17 3.69
C ASP A 304 -3.25 -17.30 4.28
N TYR A 305 -2.89 -16.15 4.83
CA TYR A 305 -3.82 -15.23 5.50
C TYR A 305 -4.73 -14.50 4.50
N GLY A 306 -4.42 -14.54 3.20
CA GLY A 306 -5.26 -14.00 2.13
C GLY A 306 -6.45 -14.91 1.79
N ARG A 307 -6.44 -16.19 2.17
CA ARG A 307 -7.49 -17.16 1.81
C ARG A 307 -8.52 -17.33 2.92
N ASN A 308 -9.78 -17.07 2.61
CA ASN A 308 -10.89 -17.16 3.59
C ASN A 308 -10.98 -18.54 4.25
N LEU A 309 -10.87 -19.61 3.46
CA LEU A 309 -11.01 -20.99 3.95
C LEU A 309 -9.93 -21.43 4.94
N ASN A 310 -8.81 -20.70 5.04
CA ASN A 310 -7.80 -20.99 6.05
C ASN A 310 -8.20 -20.51 7.45
N TYR A 311 -9.17 -19.60 7.57
CA TYR A 311 -9.73 -19.17 8.85
C TYR A 311 -10.80 -20.19 9.27
N ASP A 312 -10.34 -21.41 9.52
CA ASP A 312 -11.17 -22.55 9.88
C ASP A 312 -11.23 -22.71 11.39
N ASP A 313 -12.44 -22.90 11.92
CA ASP A 313 -12.64 -23.06 13.35
C ASP A 313 -11.97 -24.34 13.86
N GLN A 314 -11.30 -24.27 15.02
CA GLN A 314 -10.59 -25.42 15.56
C GLN A 314 -11.06 -25.73 16.98
N VAL A 315 -11.55 -26.97 17.15
CA VAL A 315 -12.04 -27.47 18.44
C VAL A 315 -11.01 -27.26 19.56
N GLY A 316 -11.47 -26.70 20.67
CA GLY A 316 -10.66 -26.51 21.88
C GLY A 316 -9.84 -25.22 21.91
N LEU A 317 -9.95 -24.36 20.90
CA LEU A 317 -9.40 -23.00 20.98
C LEU A 317 -10.36 -22.05 21.72
N TYR A 318 -9.83 -21.21 22.59
CA TYR A 318 -10.62 -20.17 23.29
C TYR A 318 -10.12 -18.75 22.98
N SER A 319 -9.07 -18.65 22.18
CA SER A 319 -8.61 -17.39 21.60
C SER A 319 -7.84 -17.66 20.31
N GLY A 320 -8.04 -16.84 19.30
CA GLY A 320 -7.36 -16.99 18.01
C GLY A 320 -7.83 -15.94 17.01
N ARG A 321 -7.80 -16.29 15.73
CA ARG A 321 -8.39 -15.48 14.65
C ARG A 321 -9.90 -15.62 14.66
N VAL A 322 -10.59 -14.60 14.16
CA VAL A 322 -12.02 -14.74 13.83
C VAL A 322 -12.20 -15.83 12.76
N PRO A 323 -13.04 -16.84 12.98
CA PRO A 323 -13.28 -17.89 12.00
C PRO A 323 -14.14 -17.39 10.83
N TYR A 324 -13.78 -17.76 9.61
CA TYR A 324 -14.64 -17.68 8.42
C TYR A 324 -15.45 -18.96 8.27
N ARG A 325 -14.78 -20.11 8.32
CA ARG A 325 -15.36 -21.43 8.22
C ARG A 325 -15.58 -21.96 9.64
N VAL A 326 -16.79 -22.45 9.92
CA VAL A 326 -17.24 -22.84 11.27
C VAL A 326 -17.82 -24.26 11.29
N ASN A 327 -17.30 -25.19 10.48
CA ASN A 327 -17.88 -26.53 10.30
C ASN A 327 -17.90 -27.36 11.57
N ASP A 328 -16.91 -27.20 12.44
CA ASP A 328 -16.81 -28.02 13.65
C ASP A 328 -17.88 -27.58 14.65
N ALA A 329 -17.98 -26.28 14.90
CA ALA A 329 -19.05 -25.70 15.70
C ALA A 329 -20.43 -25.94 15.07
N TYR A 330 -20.59 -25.71 13.76
CA TYR A 330 -21.85 -25.89 13.03
C TYR A 330 -22.43 -27.30 13.22
N THR A 331 -21.58 -28.33 13.07
CA THR A 331 -21.97 -29.73 13.27
C THR A 331 -22.34 -30.02 14.73
N THR A 332 -21.53 -29.50 15.66
CA THR A 332 -21.70 -29.73 17.10
C THR A 332 -23.02 -29.16 17.60
N THR A 333 -23.32 -27.90 17.25
CA THR A 333 -24.53 -27.21 17.71
C THR A 333 -25.76 -27.50 16.86
N GLY A 334 -25.60 -28.21 15.73
CA GLY A 334 -26.70 -28.43 14.77
C GLY A 334 -27.24 -27.11 14.24
N ASN A 335 -26.36 -26.17 13.94
CA ASN A 335 -26.73 -24.81 13.52
C ASN A 335 -27.58 -24.83 12.23
N THR A 336 -28.49 -23.86 12.10
CA THR A 336 -29.46 -23.79 11.01
C THR A 336 -29.12 -22.74 9.95
N MET A 337 -27.96 -22.07 10.03
CA MET A 337 -27.46 -21.20 8.96
C MET A 337 -27.37 -21.93 7.61
N SER A 338 -27.42 -21.19 6.50
CA SER A 338 -27.51 -21.78 5.16
C SER A 338 -26.28 -22.60 4.74
N ASN A 339 -25.12 -22.30 5.31
CA ASN A 339 -23.88 -23.07 5.13
C ASN A 339 -22.92 -22.79 6.30
N TYR A 340 -21.84 -23.57 6.39
CA TYR A 340 -20.83 -23.45 7.45
C TYR A 340 -19.75 -22.38 7.21
N ASN A 341 -19.90 -21.48 6.23
CA ASN A 341 -19.04 -20.30 6.09
C ASN A 341 -19.73 -19.10 6.73
N LEU A 342 -19.44 -18.83 8.00
CA LEU A 342 -20.07 -17.79 8.80
C LEU A 342 -20.00 -16.41 8.13
N LEU A 343 -18.82 -16.02 7.69
CA LEU A 343 -18.55 -14.67 7.16
C LEU A 343 -18.63 -14.63 5.62
N VAL A 344 -19.50 -15.45 5.03
CA VAL A 344 -19.82 -15.38 3.60
C VAL A 344 -20.64 -14.13 3.28
N ASN A 345 -20.46 -13.55 2.09
CA ASN A 345 -21.29 -12.43 1.67
C ASN A 345 -22.77 -12.86 1.58
N ALA A 346 -23.66 -12.08 2.21
CA ALA A 346 -25.13 -12.09 2.13
C ALA A 346 -25.97 -12.93 3.14
N THR A 347 -25.69 -14.21 3.44
CA THR A 347 -26.76 -15.07 4.02
C THR A 347 -26.69 -15.39 5.50
N ASN A 348 -25.52 -15.34 6.14
CA ASN A 348 -25.34 -15.83 7.51
C ASN A 348 -25.23 -14.71 8.56
N CYS A 349 -24.97 -13.48 8.11
CA CYS A 349 -24.79 -12.32 8.96
C CYS A 349 -26.00 -11.38 8.95
N PRO A 350 -26.21 -10.58 10.01
CA PRO A 350 -27.25 -9.55 10.05
C PRO A 350 -27.11 -8.48 8.95
N THR A 351 -28.16 -7.67 8.78
CA THR A 351 -28.16 -6.50 7.89
C THR A 351 -26.98 -5.58 8.19
N GLY A 352 -26.35 -5.05 7.14
CA GLY A 352 -25.12 -4.26 7.21
C GLY A 352 -23.84 -5.04 6.87
N TRP A 353 -23.92 -6.37 6.80
CA TRP A 353 -22.75 -7.19 6.48
C TRP A 353 -22.21 -7.00 5.05
N ALA A 354 -23.09 -6.80 4.08
CA ALA A 354 -22.69 -6.60 2.69
C ALA A 354 -21.77 -5.38 2.51
N GLU A 355 -21.99 -4.29 3.26
CA GLU A 355 -21.09 -3.13 3.23
C GLU A 355 -19.78 -3.38 3.98
N ALA A 356 -19.80 -4.18 5.05
CA ALA A 356 -18.61 -4.53 5.82
C ALA A 356 -17.74 -5.61 5.15
N TYR A 357 -18.31 -6.43 4.27
CA TYR A 357 -17.65 -7.60 3.68
C TYR A 357 -16.35 -7.27 2.89
N PRO A 358 -16.31 -6.22 2.04
CA PRO A 358 -15.07 -5.81 1.38
C PRO A 358 -13.97 -5.41 2.36
N TRP A 359 -14.34 -4.72 3.43
CA TRP A 359 -13.42 -4.33 4.50
C TRP A 359 -12.92 -5.56 5.24
N TRP A 360 -13.81 -6.44 5.70
CA TRP A 360 -13.43 -7.69 6.34
C TRP A 360 -12.48 -8.52 5.45
N THR A 361 -12.77 -8.65 4.16
CA THR A 361 -11.95 -9.43 3.23
C THR A 361 -10.49 -8.95 3.21
N ASN A 362 -10.27 -7.63 3.29
CA ASN A 362 -8.94 -7.01 3.24
C ASN A 362 -8.27 -6.85 4.62
N TRP A 363 -9.03 -6.95 5.70
CA TRP A 363 -8.60 -6.63 7.07
C TRP A 363 -8.77 -7.79 8.07
N LYS A 364 -9.22 -8.96 7.64
CA LYS A 364 -9.46 -10.15 8.48
C LYS A 364 -8.25 -10.62 9.28
N ASP A 365 -7.04 -10.36 8.80
CA ASP A 365 -5.78 -10.61 9.50
C ASP A 365 -5.50 -9.61 10.63
N HIS A 366 -6.39 -8.66 10.89
CA HIS A 366 -6.40 -7.81 12.08
C HIS A 366 -7.45 -8.22 13.11
N LEU A 367 -8.31 -9.20 12.78
CA LEU A 367 -9.41 -9.60 13.63
C LEU A 367 -9.06 -10.84 14.45
N PHE A 368 -9.23 -10.71 15.75
CA PHE A 368 -9.03 -11.74 16.75
C PHE A 368 -10.30 -11.95 17.55
N TYR A 369 -10.39 -13.13 18.14
CA TYR A 369 -11.60 -13.60 18.78
C TYR A 369 -11.24 -14.41 20.01
N ALA A 370 -11.82 -14.03 21.14
CA ALA A 370 -11.78 -14.77 22.38
C ALA A 370 -13.17 -15.32 22.71
N LEU A 371 -13.22 -16.59 23.08
CA LEU A 371 -14.43 -17.34 23.36
C LEU A 371 -14.44 -17.72 24.85
N SER A 372 -15.56 -17.47 25.53
CA SER A 372 -15.76 -17.99 26.88
C SER A 372 -15.83 -19.52 26.88
N ARG A 373 -15.27 -20.15 27.92
CA ARG A 373 -15.42 -21.60 28.12
C ARG A 373 -16.88 -22.01 28.21
N GLU A 374 -17.72 -21.22 28.87
CA GLU A 374 -19.15 -21.50 29.04
C GLU A 374 -19.92 -21.45 27.72
N TYR A 375 -19.44 -20.68 26.74
CA TYR A 375 -20.07 -20.51 25.43
C TYR A 375 -19.48 -21.40 24.34
N ARG A 376 -18.68 -22.41 24.69
CA ARG A 376 -18.14 -23.37 23.71
C ARG A 376 -19.24 -24.20 23.02
N PRO A 377 -19.09 -24.58 21.73
CA PRO A 377 -20.08 -25.36 20.96
C PRO A 377 -20.63 -26.62 21.65
N GLY A 378 -19.83 -27.27 22.50
CA GLY A 378 -20.23 -28.48 23.24
C GLY A 378 -21.14 -28.24 24.45
N ASN A 379 -21.31 -26.99 24.90
CA ASN A 379 -22.18 -26.66 26.03
C ASN A 379 -23.59 -26.30 25.53
N LEU A 380 -24.39 -27.33 25.24
CA LEU A 380 -25.70 -27.19 24.58
C LEU A 380 -26.79 -26.55 25.47
N GLN A 381 -26.52 -26.37 26.77
CA GLN A 381 -27.35 -25.58 27.67
C GLN A 381 -26.44 -24.54 28.32
N THR A 382 -26.23 -23.42 27.63
CA THR A 382 -25.35 -22.35 28.15
C THR A 382 -25.92 -21.83 29.47
N ALA A 383 -25.26 -22.16 30.58
CA ALA A 383 -25.65 -21.85 31.96
C ALA A 383 -25.28 -20.39 32.31
N PRO A 384 -25.69 -19.84 33.47
CA PRO A 384 -25.19 -18.54 33.90
C PRO A 384 -23.66 -18.57 34.07
N CYS A 385 -23.00 -17.51 33.63
CA CYS A 385 -21.55 -17.39 33.48
C CYS A 385 -20.74 -17.62 34.78
N GLY A 386 -20.07 -18.77 34.87
CA GLY A 386 -18.95 -19.01 35.80
C GLY A 386 -17.61 -18.66 35.15
N ASP A 387 -17.27 -19.35 34.05
CA ASP A 387 -16.00 -19.19 33.32
C ASP A 387 -16.20 -18.30 32.07
N CYS A 388 -16.54 -17.03 32.30
CA CYS A 388 -16.77 -16.06 31.22
C CYS A 388 -15.73 -14.97 31.18
N LEU A 389 -15.59 -14.37 30.01
CA LEU A 389 -14.60 -13.34 29.80
C LEU A 389 -14.99 -12.07 30.53
N SER A 390 -13.98 -11.30 30.92
CA SER A 390 -14.14 -9.92 31.35
C SER A 390 -13.31 -8.98 30.49
N VAL A 391 -13.65 -7.71 30.52
CA VAL A 391 -12.84 -6.64 29.95
C VAL A 391 -12.74 -5.53 30.97
N ASN A 392 -11.51 -5.16 31.35
CA ASN A 392 -11.27 -4.20 32.43
C ASN A 392 -11.98 -4.58 33.74
N GLY A 393 -12.10 -5.89 34.02
CA GLY A 393 -12.82 -6.42 35.18
C GLY A 393 -14.34 -6.34 35.09
N SER A 394 -14.90 -5.80 34.00
CA SER A 394 -16.35 -5.79 33.71
C SER A 394 -16.75 -7.02 32.91
N GLY A 395 -17.98 -7.51 33.11
CA GLY A 395 -18.50 -8.71 32.48
C GLY A 395 -19.79 -9.18 33.18
N PRO A 396 -20.25 -10.41 32.92
CA PRO A 396 -19.60 -11.44 32.10
C PRO A 396 -19.87 -11.30 30.59
N TYR A 397 -18.89 -11.71 29.76
CA TYR A 397 -19.02 -11.75 28.30
C TYR A 397 -18.89 -13.17 27.75
N ALA A 398 -19.76 -13.51 26.79
CA ALA A 398 -19.72 -14.75 26.04
C ALA A 398 -18.51 -14.82 25.09
N ALA A 399 -18.15 -13.67 24.51
CA ALA A 399 -16.99 -13.53 23.66
C ALA A 399 -16.53 -12.08 23.53
N VAL A 400 -15.29 -11.89 23.10
CA VAL A 400 -14.70 -10.60 22.78
C VAL A 400 -14.07 -10.67 21.39
N VAL A 401 -14.48 -9.75 20.51
CA VAL A 401 -13.86 -9.55 19.19
C VAL A 401 -12.92 -8.37 19.27
N MET A 402 -11.67 -8.57 18.88
CA MET A 402 -10.61 -7.56 18.90
C MET A 402 -10.18 -7.24 17.48
N PHE A 403 -10.00 -5.96 17.20
CA PHE A 403 -9.33 -5.47 16.02
C PHE A 403 -8.00 -4.84 16.41
N ALA A 404 -6.92 -5.40 15.88
CA ALA A 404 -5.56 -4.89 16.04
C ALA A 404 -5.35 -3.62 15.22
N GLY A 405 -5.00 -2.52 15.89
CA GLY A 405 -4.78 -1.23 15.26
C GLY A 405 -3.53 -1.17 14.37
N SER A 406 -3.06 0.04 14.04
CA SER A 406 -1.85 0.21 13.25
C SER A 406 -0.62 -0.27 14.02
N ARG A 407 0.42 -0.71 13.30
CA ARG A 407 1.63 -1.23 13.93
C ARG A 407 2.23 -0.25 14.94
N LEU A 408 2.40 -0.69 16.18
CA LEU A 408 3.12 0.04 17.23
C LEU A 408 4.61 -0.31 17.24
N SER A 409 5.39 0.46 18.00
CA SER A 409 6.84 0.25 18.13
C SER A 409 7.14 -1.18 18.62
N GLY A 410 8.10 -1.85 17.99
CA GLY A 410 8.54 -3.21 18.36
C GLY A 410 7.70 -4.35 17.76
N GLN A 411 6.49 -4.09 17.28
CA GLN A 411 5.74 -5.09 16.50
C GLN A 411 6.45 -5.32 15.16
N VAL A 412 6.32 -6.49 14.55
CA VAL A 412 6.78 -6.77 13.18
C VAL A 412 5.65 -7.41 12.41
N ARG A 413 5.12 -6.72 11.39
CA ARG A 413 4.05 -7.26 10.54
C ARG A 413 4.57 -7.56 9.16
N ALA A 414 4.09 -8.68 8.63
CA ALA A 414 4.64 -9.37 7.49
C ALA A 414 4.50 -8.66 6.14
N SER A 415 5.48 -8.88 5.27
CA SER A 415 5.50 -8.38 3.88
C SER A 415 4.64 -9.19 2.90
N SER A 416 4.19 -10.39 3.30
CA SER A 416 3.46 -11.36 2.46
C SER A 416 2.32 -12.01 3.24
N THR A 417 1.29 -12.52 2.56
CA THR A 417 0.18 -13.28 3.17
C THR A 417 0.58 -14.66 3.67
N THR A 418 1.80 -15.15 3.43
CA THR A 418 2.27 -16.47 3.89
C THR A 418 3.37 -16.38 4.95
N ASP A 419 3.65 -15.19 5.45
CA ASP A 419 4.73 -14.93 6.37
C ASP A 419 4.37 -15.38 7.81
N ALA A 420 5.32 -16.06 8.46
CA ALA A 420 5.17 -16.59 9.80
C ALA A 420 4.97 -15.49 10.87
N GLN A 421 5.43 -14.25 10.64
CA GLN A 421 5.21 -13.13 11.57
C GLN A 421 3.73 -12.83 11.81
N ARG A 422 2.85 -13.23 10.88
CA ARG A 422 1.39 -13.11 11.01
C ARG A 422 0.79 -14.01 12.09
N ALA A 423 1.53 -15.05 12.51
CA ALA A 423 1.08 -16.00 13.54
C ALA A 423 1.40 -15.52 14.96
N VAL A 424 2.23 -14.49 15.10
CA VAL A 424 2.73 -14.01 16.39
C VAL A 424 1.76 -12.98 16.97
N ILE A 425 1.08 -13.32 18.07
CA ILE A 425 0.02 -12.47 18.65
C ILE A 425 0.50 -11.07 19.05
N THR A 426 1.72 -10.97 19.59
CA THR A 426 2.33 -9.71 20.03
C THR A 426 2.71 -8.79 18.88
N ASN A 427 2.69 -9.27 17.64
CA ASN A 427 2.85 -8.42 16.46
C ASN A 427 1.56 -7.66 16.14
N TYR A 428 0.43 -7.99 16.76
CA TYR A 428 -0.88 -7.41 16.45
C TYR A 428 -1.56 -6.78 17.65
N LEU A 429 -1.69 -7.52 18.75
CA LEU A 429 -2.40 -7.07 19.95
C LEU A 429 -1.41 -6.60 21.02
N GLU A 430 -1.89 -5.80 21.97
CA GLU A 430 -1.08 -5.29 23.08
C GLU A 430 -1.64 -5.64 24.46
N GLY A 431 -0.82 -5.41 25.50
CA GLY A 431 -1.24 -5.54 26.90
C GLY A 431 -1.86 -6.91 27.20
N ARG A 432 -3.00 -6.90 27.89
CA ARG A 432 -3.72 -8.14 28.23
C ARG A 432 -4.35 -8.83 27.02
N ASN A 433 -4.57 -8.12 25.91
CA ASN A 433 -5.12 -8.71 24.69
C ASN A 433 -4.15 -9.71 24.06
N ALA A 434 -2.87 -9.37 24.01
CA ALA A 434 -1.83 -10.33 23.65
C ALA A 434 -1.46 -11.26 24.81
N GLY A 435 -1.34 -10.73 26.04
CA GLY A 435 -0.84 -11.48 27.20
C GLY A 435 -1.73 -12.65 27.64
N ASN A 436 -3.04 -12.58 27.36
CA ASN A 436 -3.98 -13.64 27.66
C ASN A 436 -4.15 -14.65 26.51
N HIS A 437 -3.32 -14.58 25.46
CA HIS A 437 -3.28 -15.59 24.42
C HIS A 437 -2.15 -16.62 24.70
N PRO A 438 -2.43 -17.93 24.70
CA PRO A 438 -3.74 -18.54 24.53
C PRO A 438 -4.60 -18.44 25.80
N ASN A 439 -5.91 -18.22 25.63
CA ASN A 439 -6.90 -18.17 26.70
C ASN A 439 -7.32 -19.59 27.12
N SER A 440 -6.40 -20.44 27.59
CA SER A 440 -6.70 -21.85 27.86
C SER A 440 -7.83 -22.07 28.88
N GLY A 441 -8.04 -21.12 29.79
CA GLY A 441 -9.14 -21.12 30.76
C GLY A 441 -10.50 -20.78 30.15
N GLY A 442 -10.54 -19.93 29.12
CA GLY A 442 -11.80 -19.42 28.55
C GLY A 442 -12.50 -18.39 29.45
N ASP A 443 -11.77 -17.78 30.37
CA ASP A 443 -12.24 -16.88 31.44
C ASP A 443 -11.35 -15.63 31.60
N ALA A 444 -10.46 -15.38 30.65
CA ALA A 444 -9.50 -14.27 30.70
C ALA A 444 -10.16 -12.87 30.79
N ASP A 445 -9.44 -11.95 31.45
CA ASP A 445 -9.78 -10.51 31.54
C ASP A 445 -8.97 -9.69 30.53
N TYR A 446 -9.63 -9.24 29.48
CA TYR A 446 -9.05 -8.45 28.39
C TYR A 446 -9.02 -6.95 28.71
N GLN A 447 -8.46 -6.16 27.80
CA GLN A 447 -8.26 -4.73 28.00
C GLN A 447 -8.81 -3.93 26.81
N SER A 448 -9.66 -2.95 27.11
CA SER A 448 -10.02 -1.84 26.22
C SER A 448 -9.46 -0.54 26.78
N GLY A 449 -9.25 0.44 25.91
CA GLY A 449 -8.74 1.75 26.30
C GLY A 449 -8.57 2.69 25.12
N THR A 450 -8.27 3.95 25.41
CA THR A 450 -7.93 4.93 24.37
C THR A 450 -6.61 4.58 23.70
N ALA A 451 -6.53 4.80 22.38
CA ALA A 451 -5.29 4.61 21.64
C ALA A 451 -4.16 5.47 22.21
N SER A 452 -2.98 4.88 22.33
CA SER A 452 -1.76 5.47 22.87
C SER A 452 -0.54 4.94 22.09
N ALA A 453 0.67 5.32 22.52
CA ALA A 453 1.90 4.82 21.91
C ALA A 453 2.12 3.29 22.14
N THR A 454 1.39 2.68 23.07
CA THR A 454 1.61 1.28 23.49
C THR A 454 0.33 0.42 23.48
N PHE A 455 -0.80 0.98 23.03
CA PHE A 455 -2.07 0.27 22.98
C PHE A 455 -2.97 0.92 21.93
N ASN A 456 -3.51 0.18 20.97
CA ASN A 456 -4.47 0.72 20.00
C ASN A 456 -5.53 -0.28 19.50
N ASP A 457 -5.76 -1.34 20.25
CA ASP A 457 -6.79 -2.34 19.96
C ASP A 457 -8.23 -1.78 20.14
N THR A 458 -9.13 -2.12 19.22
CA THR A 458 -10.58 -1.85 19.34
C THR A 458 -11.32 -3.14 19.69
N LEU A 459 -12.18 -3.11 20.71
CA LEU A 459 -12.90 -4.28 21.20
C LEU A 459 -14.43 -4.13 21.10
N TYR A 460 -15.09 -5.19 20.66
CA TYR A 460 -16.54 -5.38 20.78
C TYR A 460 -16.85 -6.63 21.59
N CYS A 461 -17.74 -6.47 22.55
CA CYS A 461 -18.12 -7.49 23.51
C CYS A 461 -19.47 -8.10 23.12
N ILE A 462 -19.55 -9.43 23.20
CA ILE A 462 -20.79 -10.19 23.06
C ILE A 462 -21.22 -10.58 24.47
N ASP A 463 -22.33 -10.02 24.94
CA ASP A 463 -22.86 -10.34 26.28
C ASP A 463 -23.47 -11.75 26.34
N THR A 464 -23.90 -12.16 27.53
CA THR A 464 -24.50 -13.49 27.75
C THR A 464 -25.85 -13.70 27.05
N ASN A 465 -26.44 -12.63 26.54
CA ASN A 465 -27.66 -12.61 25.76
C ASN A 465 -27.41 -12.43 24.25
N LEU A 466 -26.14 -12.51 23.82
CA LEU A 466 -25.71 -12.34 22.43
C LEU A 466 -25.89 -10.91 21.90
N ASN A 467 -26.04 -9.91 22.77
CA ASN A 467 -26.01 -8.52 22.36
C ASN A 467 -24.57 -8.05 22.14
N VAL A 468 -24.38 -7.22 21.12
CA VAL A 468 -23.07 -6.68 20.74
C VAL A 468 -22.98 -5.21 21.09
N ALA A 469 -21.96 -4.84 21.86
CA ALA A 469 -21.65 -3.45 22.21
C ALA A 469 -20.13 -3.22 22.22
N PRO A 470 -19.65 -1.97 22.08
CA PRO A 470 -18.27 -1.65 22.42
C PRO A 470 -17.94 -2.11 23.84
N CYS A 471 -16.76 -2.67 24.04
CA CYS A 471 -16.31 -3.04 25.40
C CYS A 471 -16.04 -1.78 26.25
N PRO A 472 -16.19 -1.87 27.59
CA PRO A 472 -16.17 -0.72 28.50
C PRO A 472 -14.81 -0.04 28.69
#